data_AF-A0A1Y4BLF3-F1
#
_entry.id   AF-A0A1Y4BLF3-F1
#
_cell.length_a   1.000
_cell.length_b   1.000
_cell.length_c   1.000
_cell.angle_alpha   90.00
_cell.angle_beta   90.00
_cell.angle_gamma   90.00
#
_symmetry.space_group_name_H-M   'P 1'
#
loop_
_entity.id
_entity.type
_entity.pdbx_description
1 polymer ?
#
loop_
_entity_poly.entity_id
_entity_poly.type
_entity_poly.pdbx_seq_one_letter_code
_entity_poly.pdbx_strand_id
1 'polypeptide(L)'
;MTQKEFQAVFREQVRQCEGLLIQKAKEYTGDNPDRLSAFKAAAAIQDSTPQRALAGMMAKHIISIYDMCFTDRKTFELAVWEEKITDSLNYLFLLKAVIKEELEHQPD
;
A
#
# COMPACT_ATOMS: atom_id res chain seq x y z
N MET A 1 -17.15 3.58 19.93
CA MET A 1 -15.68 3.57 20.00
C MET A 1 -15.20 4.67 20.93
N THR A 2 -14.57 4.31 22.04
CA THR A 2 -13.86 5.21 22.96
C THR A 2 -12.44 5.48 22.47
N GLN A 3 -11.72 6.44 23.09
CA GLN A 3 -10.31 6.70 22.78
C GLN A 3 -9.44 5.45 22.91
N LYS A 4 -9.70 4.63 23.93
CA LYS A 4 -8.93 3.40 24.19
C LYS A 4 -9.18 2.35 23.12
N GLU A 5 -10.44 2.19 22.69
CA GLU A 5 -10.82 1.26 21.62
C GLU A 5 -10.21 1.67 20.29
N PHE A 6 -10.29 2.96 19.93
CA PHE A 6 -9.64 3.47 18.71
C PHE A 6 -8.12 3.25 18.73
N GLN A 7 -7.48 3.52 19.86
CA GLN A 7 -6.03 3.30 20.00
C GLN A 7 -5.66 1.81 19.84
N ALA A 8 -6.54 0.89 20.23
CA ALA A 8 -6.33 -0.54 20.00
C ALA A 8 -6.40 -0.87 18.51
N VAL A 9 -7.45 -0.42 17.81
CA VAL A 9 -7.61 -0.58 16.36
C VAL A 9 -6.41 0.01 15.60
N PHE A 10 -6.00 1.23 15.94
CA PHE A 10 -4.83 1.87 15.31
C PHE A 10 -3.55 1.04 15.47
N ARG A 11 -3.25 0.56 16.69
CA ARG A 11 -2.04 -0.24 16.95
C ARG A 11 -2.09 -1.60 16.27
N GLU A 12 -3.26 -2.21 16.17
CA GLU A 12 -3.45 -3.42 15.38
C GLU A 12 -3.18 -3.18 13.90
N GLN A 13 -3.75 -2.12 13.34
CA GLN A 13 -3.55 -1.76 11.93
C GLN A 13 -2.09 -1.49 11.59
N VAL A 14 -1.36 -0.77 12.47
CA VAL A 14 0.08 -0.51 12.30
C VAL A 14 0.87 -1.83 12.28
N ARG A 15 0.57 -2.76 13.19
CA ARG A 15 1.23 -4.08 13.24
C ARG A 15 0.95 -4.91 11.99
N GLN A 16 -0.29 -4.90 11.49
CA GLN A 16 -0.66 -5.58 10.24
C GLN A 16 0.10 -4.99 9.04
N CYS A 17 0.18 -3.66 8.95
CA CYS A 17 0.94 -2.98 7.90
C CYS A 17 2.42 -3.39 7.92
N GLU A 18 3.06 -3.34 9.09
CA GLU A 18 4.45 -3.73 9.28
C GLU A 18 4.71 -5.20 8.89
N GLY A 19 3.90 -6.12 9.42
CA GLY A 19 4.03 -7.55 9.13
C GLY A 19 3.90 -7.84 7.64
N LEU A 20 2.90 -7.24 6.99
CA LEU A 20 2.68 -7.41 5.55
C LEU A 20 3.81 -6.80 4.71
N LEU A 21 4.34 -5.63 5.06
CA LEU A 21 5.48 -5.03 4.37
C LEU A 21 6.75 -5.88 4.48
N ILE A 22 6.98 -6.51 5.63
CA ILE A 22 8.12 -7.41 5.84
C ILE A 22 7.95 -8.68 4.99
N GLN A 23 6.76 -9.28 5.01
CA GLN A 23 6.46 -10.47 4.22
C GLN A 23 6.60 -10.19 2.71
N LYS A 24 5.93 -9.13 2.23
CA LYS A 24 5.92 -8.75 0.81
C LYS A 24 7.28 -8.30 0.31
N ALA A 25 8.13 -7.70 1.14
CA ALA A 25 9.50 -7.38 0.75
C ALA A 25 10.23 -8.64 0.26
N LYS A 26 10.13 -9.75 0.99
CA LYS A 26 10.73 -11.03 0.58
C LYS A 26 10.19 -11.54 -0.76
N GLU A 27 8.90 -11.33 -1.03
CA GLU A 27 8.22 -11.81 -2.24
C GLU A 27 8.53 -10.96 -3.49
N TYR A 28 8.54 -9.63 -3.37
CA TYR A 28 8.68 -8.74 -4.53
C TYR A 28 10.11 -8.35 -4.87
N THR A 29 11.00 -8.26 -3.88
CA THR A 29 12.40 -7.91 -4.15
C THR A 29 13.29 -9.13 -4.29
N GLY A 30 12.88 -10.28 -3.76
CA GLY A 30 13.81 -11.40 -3.55
C GLY A 30 15.03 -10.90 -2.78
N ASP A 31 16.23 -11.09 -3.35
CA ASP A 31 17.50 -10.58 -2.80
C ASP A 31 17.84 -9.14 -3.22
N ASN A 32 16.99 -8.47 -4.00
CA ASN A 32 17.24 -7.08 -4.41
C ASN A 32 17.13 -6.13 -3.20
N PRO A 33 18.17 -5.35 -2.89
CA PRO A 33 18.13 -4.41 -1.76
C PRO A 33 17.15 -3.25 -2.00
N ASP A 34 16.78 -2.96 -3.24
CA ASP A 34 15.85 -1.90 -3.59
C ASP A 34 14.39 -2.35 -3.50
N ARG A 35 13.72 -1.90 -2.43
CA ARG A 35 12.29 -2.11 -2.16
C ARG A 35 11.34 -1.50 -3.20
N LEU A 36 11.80 -0.56 -4.01
CA LEU A 36 11.00 0.14 -5.02
C LEU A 36 11.26 -0.40 -6.44
N SER A 37 12.17 -1.36 -6.60
CA SER A 37 12.60 -1.94 -7.88
C SER A 37 11.43 -2.43 -8.75
N ALA A 38 10.43 -3.08 -8.15
CA ALA A 38 9.24 -3.53 -8.87
C ALA A 38 8.45 -2.37 -9.50
N PHE A 39 8.32 -1.24 -8.80
CA PHE A 39 7.63 -0.05 -9.34
C PHE A 39 8.47 0.65 -10.41
N LYS A 40 9.80 0.70 -10.25
CA LYS A 40 10.71 1.23 -11.27
C LYS A 40 10.66 0.41 -12.56
N ALA A 41 10.66 -0.92 -12.44
CA ALA A 41 10.50 -1.82 -13.58
C ALA A 41 9.13 -1.67 -14.25
N ALA A 42 8.05 -1.64 -13.47
CA ALA A 42 6.70 -1.42 -13.98
C ALA A 42 6.55 -0.05 -14.67
N ALA A 43 7.20 0.99 -14.14
CA ALA A 43 7.22 2.31 -14.72
C ALA A 43 7.92 2.34 -16.08
N ALA A 44 9.07 1.68 -16.19
CA ALA A 44 9.81 1.55 -17.44
C ALA A 44 9.00 0.81 -18.52
N ILE A 45 8.31 -0.28 -18.16
CA ILE A 45 7.45 -1.03 -19.09
C ILE A 45 6.26 -0.18 -19.58
N GLN A 46 5.71 0.67 -18.72
CA GLN A 46 4.52 1.47 -19.00
C GLN A 46 4.81 2.86 -19.55
N ASP A 47 6.08 3.20 -19.83
CA ASP A 47 6.53 4.55 -20.19
C ASP A 47 5.94 5.62 -19.24
N SER A 48 6.15 5.39 -17.94
CA SER A 48 5.56 6.18 -16.87
C SER A 48 6.56 6.40 -15.73
N THR A 49 6.15 7.10 -14.67
CA THR A 49 6.98 7.29 -13.48
C THR A 49 6.68 6.24 -12.40
N PRO A 50 7.62 5.93 -11.48
CA PRO A 50 7.38 4.97 -10.40
C PRO A 50 6.14 5.29 -9.56
N GLN A 51 5.83 6.57 -9.31
CA GLN A 51 4.61 6.96 -8.60
C GLN A 51 3.35 6.65 -9.40
N ARG A 52 3.36 6.85 -10.72
CA ARG A 52 2.21 6.55 -11.59
C ARG A 52 1.96 5.04 -11.63
N ALA A 53 3.02 4.25 -11.79
CA ALA A 53 2.94 2.79 -11.74
C ALA A 53 2.39 2.31 -10.39
N LEU A 54 2.89 2.84 -9.28
CA LEU A 54 2.41 2.53 -7.93
C LEU A 54 0.94 2.94 -7.74
N ALA A 55 0.57 4.16 -8.15
CA ALA A 55 -0.80 4.66 -8.04
C ALA A 55 -1.80 3.76 -8.79
N GLY A 56 -1.42 3.26 -9.97
CA GLY A 56 -2.23 2.28 -10.70
C GLY A 56 -2.46 0.99 -9.92
N MET A 57 -1.43 0.46 -9.27
CA MET A 57 -1.55 -0.75 -8.42
C MET A 57 -2.39 -0.49 -7.16
N MET A 58 -2.26 0.69 -6.56
CA MET A 58 -3.05 1.12 -5.40
C MET A 58 -4.53 1.31 -5.75
N ALA A 59 -4.83 1.81 -6.96
CA ALA A 59 -6.18 2.17 -7.38
C ALA A 59 -7.19 1.02 -7.20
N LYS A 60 -6.80 -0.22 -7.51
CA LYS A 60 -7.70 -1.39 -7.35
C LYS A 60 -8.13 -1.61 -5.89
N HIS A 61 -7.27 -1.31 -4.92
CA HIS A 61 -7.59 -1.46 -3.50
C HIS A 61 -8.52 -0.35 -3.03
N ILE A 62 -8.26 0.90 -3.46
CA ILE A 62 -9.13 2.04 -3.17
C ILE A 62 -10.51 1.84 -3.78
N ILE A 63 -10.59 1.48 -5.07
CA ILE A 63 -11.87 1.22 -5.75
C ILE A 63 -12.64 0.11 -5.02
N SER A 64 -11.97 -0.97 -4.62
CA SER A 64 -12.60 -2.03 -3.81
C SER A 64 -13.17 -1.51 -2.50
N ILE A 65 -12.48 -0.61 -1.78
CA ILE A 65 -13.00 0.00 -0.56
C ILE A 65 -14.23 0.85 -0.86
N TYR A 66 -14.22 1.63 -1.95
CA TYR A 66 -15.40 2.39 -2.39
C TYR A 66 -16.57 1.44 -2.64
N ASP A 67 -16.39 0.43 -3.48
CA ASP A 67 -17.44 -0.56 -3.78
C ASP A 67 -17.99 -1.20 -2.50
N MET A 68 -17.12 -1.53 -1.55
CA MET A 68 -17.52 -2.12 -0.26
C MET A 68 -18.35 -1.15 0.62
N CYS A 69 -18.03 0.14 0.60
CA CYS A 69 -18.78 1.17 1.31
C CYS A 69 -20.16 1.46 0.68
N PHE A 70 -20.28 1.34 -0.64
CA PHE A 70 -21.48 1.72 -1.39
C PHE A 70 -22.39 0.54 -1.78
N THR A 71 -22.02 -0.70 -1.44
CA THR A 71 -22.83 -1.88 -1.74
C THR A 71 -23.88 -2.13 -0.66
N ASP A 72 -25.16 -2.01 -1.01
CA ASP A 72 -26.30 -2.27 -0.12
C ASP A 72 -26.48 -3.77 0.26
N ARG A 73 -25.80 -4.68 -0.44
CA ARG A 73 -25.98 -6.13 -0.28
C ARG A 73 -24.66 -6.89 -0.28
N LYS A 74 -24.17 -7.14 0.94
CA LYS A 74 -23.37 -8.27 1.46
C LYS A 74 -22.44 -7.70 2.53
N THR A 75 -22.56 -8.20 3.75
CA THR A 75 -21.54 -7.99 4.78
C THR A 75 -20.26 -8.65 4.27
N PHE A 76 -19.35 -7.86 3.70
CA PHE A 76 -17.99 -8.30 3.46
C PHE A 76 -17.41 -8.77 4.79
N GLU A 77 -16.72 -9.91 4.79
CA GLU A 77 -16.04 -10.38 5.99
C GLU A 77 -15.02 -9.35 6.45
N LEU A 78 -14.81 -9.25 7.76
CA LEU A 78 -13.85 -8.31 8.35
C LEU A 78 -12.46 -8.47 7.73
N ALA A 79 -12.04 -9.71 7.46
CA ALA A 79 -10.76 -10.02 6.82
C ALA A 79 -10.59 -9.33 5.45
N VAL A 80 -11.69 -9.16 4.68
CA VAL A 80 -11.64 -8.46 3.38
C VAL A 80 -11.42 -6.96 3.59
N TRP A 81 -12.08 -6.37 4.59
CA TRP A 81 -11.83 -4.98 4.98
C TRP A 81 -10.39 -4.77 5.43
N GLU A 82 -9.89 -5.64 6.31
CA GLU A 82 -8.52 -5.59 6.82
C GLU A 82 -7.49 -5.71 5.70
N GLU A 83 -7.68 -6.64 4.76
CA GLU A 83 -6.80 -6.79 3.60
C GLU A 83 -6.74 -5.50 2.78
N LYS A 84 -7.90 -4.96 2.36
CA LYS A 84 -7.94 -3.79 1.48
C LYS A 84 -7.42 -2.52 2.16
N ILE A 85 -7.74 -2.32 3.44
CA ILE A 85 -7.25 -1.18 4.23
C ILE A 85 -5.74 -1.30 4.43
N THR A 86 -5.23 -2.48 4.80
CA THR A 86 -3.79 -2.71 5.02
C THR A 86 -3.00 -2.52 3.73
N ASP A 87 -3.45 -3.09 2.61
CA ASP A 87 -2.79 -2.89 1.31
C ASP A 87 -2.78 -1.39 0.93
N SER A 88 -3.90 -0.69 1.08
CA SER A 88 -3.99 0.74 0.74
C SER A 88 -3.03 1.59 1.56
N LEU A 89 -2.94 1.35 2.87
CA LEU A 89 -1.98 2.03 3.75
C LEU A 89 -0.53 1.70 3.37
N ASN A 90 -0.23 0.45 3.06
CA ASN A 90 1.10 0.03 2.65
C ASN A 90 1.52 0.67 1.32
N TYR A 91 0.62 0.78 0.34
CA TYR A 91 0.89 1.53 -0.88
C TYR A 91 1.15 3.01 -0.59
N LEU A 92 0.46 3.64 0.35
CA LEU A 92 0.74 5.03 0.75
C LEU A 92 2.12 5.17 1.40
N PHE A 93 2.55 4.21 2.24
CA PHE A 93 3.91 4.20 2.79
C PHE A 93 4.97 4.04 1.69
N LEU A 94 4.74 3.16 0.73
CA LEU A 94 5.63 2.96 -0.41
C LEU A 94 5.66 4.20 -1.32
N LEU A 95 4.52 4.84 -1.57
CA LEU A 95 4.45 6.08 -2.34
C LEU A 95 5.25 7.20 -1.68
N LYS A 96 5.15 7.33 -0.34
CA LYS A 96 5.97 8.26 0.42
C LYS A 96 7.47 7.96 0.23
N ALA A 97 7.87 6.69 0.21
CA ALA A 97 9.26 6.30 -0.03
C ALA A 97 9.73 6.67 -1.45
N VAL A 98 8.90 6.44 -2.48
CA VAL A 98 9.21 6.85 -3.87
C VAL A 98 9.40 8.37 -3.96
N ILE A 99 8.47 9.16 -3.42
CA ILE A 99 8.56 10.63 -3.46
C ILE A 99 9.82 11.11 -2.73
N LYS A 100 10.13 10.51 -1.58
CA LYS A 100 11.34 10.85 -0.82
C LYS A 100 12.61 10.52 -1.61
N GLU A 101 12.69 9.33 -2.21
CA GLU A 101 13.83 8.92 -3.02
C GLU A 101 14.06 9.89 -4.18
N GLU A 102 13.01 10.30 -4.89
CA GLU A 102 13.14 11.24 -6.00
C GLU A 102 13.60 12.63 -5.57
N LEU A 103 13.11 13.15 -4.45
CA LEU A 103 13.55 14.46 -3.93
C LEU A 103 15.00 14.44 -3.44
N GLU A 104 15.48 13.29 -2.93
CA GLU A 104 16.86 13.14 -2.45
C GLU A 104 17.87 12.87 -3.60
N HIS A 105 17.41 12.38 -4.75
CA HIS A 105 18.25 12.01 -5.90
C HIS A 105 18.03 12.87 -7.14
N GLN A 106 17.33 14.01 -7.02
CA GLN A 106 17.28 14.99 -8.10
C GLN A 106 18.69 15.55 -8.34
N PRO A 107 19.24 15.45 -9.57
CA PRO A 107 20.46 16.17 -9.90
C PRO A 107 20.17 17.68 -9.84
N ASP A 108 21.07 18.43 -9.19
CA ASP A 108 21.05 19.91 -9.16
C ASP A 108 20.91 20.53 -10.57
#